data_AF-A0A835FLK1-F1
#
_entry.id   AF-A0A835FLK1-F1
#
_cell.length_a   1.000
_cell.length_b   1.000
_cell.length_c   1.000
_cell.angle_alpha   90.00
_cell.angle_beta   90.00
_cell.angle_gamma   90.00
#
_symmetry.space_group_name_H-M   'P 1'
#
loop_
_entity.id
_entity.type
_entity.pdbx_description
1 polymer ?
#
loop_
_entity_poly.entity_id
_entity_poly.type
_entity_poly.pdbx_seq_one_letter_code
_entity_poly.pdbx_strand_id
1 'polypeptide(L)'
;MVIISSTSTMAIREVTGSHVLTIDGYSMAKQLQPGEFLTSSTFMAAGHRWCIRYYPCSSDYPYPDDPPSKWTSMYLQLERRSYSNSNYNGSSPCMARFTISLLDWNGQVVPWCSHVSKDGIDMAGFRKFVKRKDLDKSDHLRGDCFRVCCDITVLVKETTTPTVDGTATNDVATSVANAAAAVRSAVVPSATVANAVAAAVRSAIVPPPTVANAVKSTVVAAPLLPPPPAAENTVSKKEMTKEDDDDDAPARFVVVPPPDMDRHLGHLLSSGEGADVTLEVEGETFMAHRTIIVWSPVFKEELFGPMEEGTSPTCVRIKDMEASVFKVLLHFIYTDLLPPDVVDDDGESETMAMAQHLLVAAERYGMERLKLMCEDKLCNYVGTSSVGTILALAEQHGCDGLKKACLKFLMSGSNLKVAIATDGFDHLAKSCPSVLKELLSKVAL
;
A
#
# COMPACT_ATOMS: atom_id res chain seq x y z
N MET A 1 23.20 47.26 -1.73
CA MET A 1 22.74 45.85 -1.64
C MET A 1 21.27 45.85 -2.02
N VAL A 2 20.89 45.15 -3.10
CA VAL A 2 19.49 44.98 -3.49
C VAL A 2 19.06 43.61 -2.98
N ILE A 3 17.95 43.55 -2.24
CA ILE A 3 17.36 42.29 -1.80
C ILE A 3 16.31 41.90 -2.83
N ILE A 4 16.54 40.80 -3.55
CA ILE A 4 15.56 40.19 -4.45
C ILE A 4 14.80 39.15 -3.64
N SER A 5 13.57 39.48 -3.26
CA SER A 5 12.69 38.57 -2.50
C SER A 5 11.81 37.76 -3.44
N SER A 6 12.06 36.45 -3.54
CA SER A 6 11.17 35.52 -4.26
C SER A 6 10.14 34.91 -3.30
N THR A 7 8.86 35.12 -3.58
CA THR A 7 7.75 34.36 -2.97
C THR A 7 7.38 33.15 -3.83
N SER A 8 6.84 32.10 -3.22
CA SER A 8 6.27 30.94 -3.91
C SER A 8 4.99 30.50 -3.22
N THR A 9 4.03 30.01 -4.01
CA THR A 9 2.74 29.54 -3.49
C THR A 9 2.61 28.05 -3.73
N MET A 10 2.32 27.30 -2.67
CA MET A 10 1.96 25.88 -2.75
C MET A 10 0.43 25.77 -2.72
N ALA A 11 -0.13 25.01 -3.66
CA ALA A 11 -1.56 24.73 -3.75
C ALA A 11 -1.80 23.23 -3.80
N ILE A 12 -2.99 22.82 -3.37
CA ILE A 12 -3.51 21.46 -3.58
C ILE A 12 -4.81 21.62 -4.34
N ARG A 13 -4.95 20.94 -5.47
CA ARG A 13 -6.20 20.87 -6.25
C ARG A 13 -6.74 19.45 -6.24
N GLU A 14 -8.06 19.33 -6.22
CA GLU A 14 -8.74 18.08 -6.56
C GLU A 14 -8.96 18.04 -8.08
N VAL A 15 -8.63 16.93 -8.71
CA VAL A 15 -8.99 16.61 -10.10
C VAL A 15 -9.92 15.41 -10.05
N THR A 16 -11.11 15.53 -10.64
CA THR A 16 -12.13 14.47 -10.64
C THR A 16 -12.29 13.80 -11.99
N GLY A 17 -12.87 12.60 -12.00
CA GLY A 17 -13.32 11.90 -13.20
C GLY A 17 -14.04 10.60 -12.87
N SER A 18 -15.01 10.22 -13.70
CA SER A 18 -15.92 9.10 -13.43
C SER A 18 -15.86 8.06 -14.56
N HIS A 19 -16.01 6.79 -14.21
CA HIS A 19 -16.09 5.68 -15.16
C HIS A 19 -17.25 4.75 -14.80
N VAL A 20 -18.06 4.36 -15.79
CA VAL A 20 -19.15 3.40 -15.59
C VAL A 20 -18.79 2.06 -16.20
N LEU A 21 -18.63 1.05 -15.35
CA LEU A 21 -18.35 -0.32 -15.74
C LEU A 21 -19.66 -1.13 -15.77
N THR A 22 -19.91 -1.83 -16.88
CA THR A 22 -20.93 -2.88 -16.95
C THR A 22 -20.25 -4.23 -16.73
N ILE A 23 -20.80 -5.04 -15.83
CA ILE A 23 -20.44 -6.44 -15.65
C ILE A 23 -21.51 -7.26 -16.35
N ASP A 24 -21.13 -7.97 -17.40
CA ASP A 24 -21.96 -8.90 -18.17
C ASP A 24 -21.54 -10.35 -17.84
N GLY A 25 -22.45 -11.31 -17.97
CA GLY A 25 -22.21 -12.72 -17.64
C GLY A 25 -22.02 -12.99 -16.14
N TYR A 26 -22.71 -12.27 -15.25
CA TYR A 26 -22.57 -12.43 -13.79
C TYR A 26 -22.83 -13.87 -13.30
N SER A 27 -23.71 -14.64 -13.93
CA SER A 27 -23.95 -16.07 -13.64
C SER A 27 -22.77 -16.97 -14.00
N MET A 28 -21.96 -16.59 -14.99
CA MET A 28 -20.67 -17.24 -15.29
C MET A 28 -19.58 -16.75 -14.35
N ALA A 29 -19.54 -15.45 -14.04
CA ALA A 29 -18.58 -14.89 -13.09
C ALA A 29 -18.68 -15.57 -11.71
N LYS A 30 -19.89 -15.92 -11.25
CA LYS A 30 -20.13 -16.71 -10.02
C LYS A 30 -19.58 -18.15 -10.03
N GLN A 31 -18.95 -18.61 -11.11
CA GLN A 31 -18.31 -19.93 -11.22
C GLN A 31 -16.77 -19.88 -11.10
N LEU A 32 -16.19 -18.66 -11.05
CA LEU A 32 -14.77 -18.46 -10.78
C LEU A 32 -14.38 -19.01 -9.40
N GLN A 33 -13.18 -19.58 -9.31
CA GLN A 33 -12.61 -20.13 -8.08
C GLN A 33 -12.27 -19.00 -7.09
N PRO A 34 -12.15 -19.31 -5.78
CA PRO A 34 -11.67 -18.32 -4.81
C PRO A 34 -10.32 -17.74 -5.24
N GLY A 35 -10.27 -16.41 -5.42
CA GLY A 35 -9.06 -15.67 -5.77
C GLY A 35 -8.93 -15.36 -7.27
N GLU A 36 -9.74 -15.96 -8.12
CA GLU A 36 -9.91 -15.54 -9.52
C GLU A 36 -10.76 -14.26 -9.60
N PHE A 37 -10.42 -13.39 -10.55
CA PHE A 37 -11.08 -12.10 -10.75
C PHE A 37 -11.15 -11.72 -12.23
N LEU A 38 -12.19 -10.96 -12.57
CA LEU A 38 -12.27 -10.24 -13.82
C LEU A 38 -11.58 -8.87 -13.66
N THR A 39 -10.95 -8.36 -14.71
CA THR A 39 -10.37 -7.01 -14.73
C THR A 39 -11.00 -6.22 -15.87
N SER A 40 -11.37 -4.96 -15.63
CA SER A 40 -11.83 -4.06 -16.69
C SER A 40 -10.72 -3.77 -17.69
N SER A 41 -11.09 -3.26 -18.87
CA SER A 41 -10.14 -2.49 -19.66
C SER A 41 -9.62 -1.29 -18.87
N THR A 42 -8.39 -0.85 -19.17
CA THR A 42 -7.83 0.36 -18.55
C THR A 42 -8.56 1.60 -19.08
N PHE A 43 -8.94 2.51 -18.18
CA PHE A 43 -9.62 3.77 -18.49
C PHE A 43 -8.85 4.99 -17.95
N MET A 44 -9.08 6.15 -18.56
CA MET A 44 -8.59 7.44 -18.07
C MET A 44 -9.60 8.06 -17.12
N ALA A 45 -9.18 8.44 -15.90
CA ALA A 45 -9.98 9.21 -14.96
C ALA A 45 -9.08 10.07 -14.05
N ALA A 46 -9.53 11.28 -13.70
CA ALA A 46 -8.78 12.22 -12.87
C ALA A 46 -7.32 12.50 -13.33
N GLY A 47 -7.03 12.36 -14.63
CA GLY A 47 -5.69 12.51 -15.21
C GLY A 47 -4.79 11.26 -15.16
N HIS A 48 -5.27 10.15 -14.58
CA HIS A 48 -4.53 8.91 -14.38
C HIS A 48 -5.17 7.73 -15.13
N ARG A 49 -4.40 6.64 -15.31
CA ARG A 49 -4.83 5.37 -15.92
C ARG A 49 -5.18 4.36 -14.82
N TRP A 50 -6.38 3.79 -14.90
CA TRP A 50 -6.93 2.89 -13.88
C TRP A 50 -7.56 1.65 -14.49
N CYS A 51 -7.64 0.57 -13.73
CA CYS A 51 -8.54 -0.54 -14.01
C CYS A 51 -9.27 -0.97 -12.73
N ILE A 52 -10.41 -1.65 -12.89
CA ILE A 52 -11.21 -2.21 -11.79
C ILE A 52 -11.07 -3.73 -11.82
N ARG A 53 -10.71 -4.33 -10.68
CA ARG A 53 -10.79 -5.78 -10.46
C ARG A 53 -12.11 -6.13 -9.78
N TYR A 54 -12.77 -7.16 -10.26
CA TYR A 54 -14.03 -7.69 -9.73
C TYR A 54 -13.87 -9.15 -9.35
N TYR A 55 -14.06 -9.47 -8.06
CA TYR A 55 -13.98 -10.81 -7.50
C TYR A 55 -15.41 -11.29 -7.19
N PRO A 56 -15.99 -12.23 -7.95
CA PRO A 56 -17.40 -12.61 -7.78
C PRO A 56 -17.66 -13.48 -6.55
N CYS A 57 -16.65 -14.24 -6.11
CA CYS A 57 -16.80 -15.27 -5.06
C CYS A 57 -15.75 -15.21 -3.94
N SER A 58 -14.88 -14.20 -3.91
CA SER A 58 -13.84 -14.03 -2.89
C SER A 58 -13.47 -12.56 -2.66
N SER A 59 -12.49 -12.34 -1.78
CA SER A 59 -11.65 -11.15 -1.71
C SER A 59 -10.42 -11.30 -2.63
N ASP A 60 -9.51 -10.33 -2.53
CA ASP A 60 -8.16 -10.34 -3.08
C ASP A 60 -7.22 -11.39 -2.45
N TYR A 61 -7.55 -11.87 -1.24
CA TYR A 61 -6.81 -12.92 -0.51
C TYR A 61 -7.80 -13.91 0.15
N PRO A 62 -8.19 -15.00 -0.55
CA PRO A 62 -8.83 -16.16 0.06
C PRO A 62 -7.79 -17.13 0.63
N TYR A 63 -8.17 -17.93 1.61
CA TYR A 63 -7.47 -19.18 1.96
C TYR A 63 -7.96 -20.36 1.12
N PRO A 64 -7.17 -21.46 1.02
CA PRO A 64 -7.56 -22.66 0.27
C PRO A 64 -8.86 -23.32 0.76
N ASP A 65 -9.15 -23.22 2.05
CA ASP A 65 -10.29 -23.87 2.71
C ASP A 65 -11.47 -22.90 2.99
N ASP A 66 -11.39 -21.64 2.54
CA ASP A 66 -12.45 -20.65 2.77
C ASP A 66 -13.74 -20.99 2.00
N PRO A 67 -14.92 -20.95 2.64
CA PRO A 67 -16.19 -21.08 1.94
C PRO A 67 -16.42 -19.87 1.02
N PRO A 68 -16.89 -20.05 -0.24
CA PRO A 68 -17.04 -18.95 -1.20
C PRO A 68 -17.83 -17.77 -0.66
N SER A 69 -17.23 -16.58 -0.70
CA SER A 69 -17.70 -15.38 -0.01
C SER A 69 -19.18 -15.07 -0.28
N LYS A 70 -19.91 -14.70 0.77
CA LYS A 70 -21.31 -14.25 0.68
C LYS A 70 -21.42 -12.91 -0.10
N TRP A 71 -20.30 -12.24 -0.33
CA TRP A 71 -20.14 -10.95 -1.00
C TRP A 71 -19.34 -11.08 -2.30
N THR A 72 -19.53 -10.12 -3.21
CA THR A 72 -18.57 -9.83 -4.28
C THR A 72 -17.65 -8.69 -3.84
N SER A 73 -16.38 -8.69 -4.28
CA SER A 73 -15.44 -7.60 -4.03
C SER A 73 -15.14 -6.78 -5.28
N MET A 74 -14.83 -5.48 -5.11
CA MET A 74 -14.33 -4.61 -6.19
C MET A 74 -13.15 -3.74 -5.74
N TYR A 75 -12.12 -3.62 -6.57
CA TYR A 75 -10.92 -2.82 -6.28
C TYR A 75 -10.55 -1.94 -7.47
N LEU A 76 -10.20 -0.68 -7.18
CA LEU A 76 -9.58 0.22 -8.13
C LEU A 76 -8.05 0.07 -8.04
N GLN A 77 -7.39 -0.08 -9.19
CA GLN A 77 -5.93 -0.19 -9.30
C GLN A 77 -5.40 0.91 -10.24
N LEU A 78 -4.34 1.61 -9.83
CA LEU A 78 -3.56 2.47 -10.71
C LEU A 78 -2.68 1.63 -11.66
N GLU A 79 -2.75 1.92 -12.95
CA GLU A 79 -1.83 1.36 -13.95
C GLU A 79 -0.51 2.16 -13.97
N ARG A 80 0.46 1.74 -13.15
CA ARG A 80 1.82 2.30 -13.19
C ARG A 80 2.58 1.84 -14.45
N ARG A 81 2.99 2.77 -15.34
CA ARG A 81 4.14 2.51 -16.23
C ARG A 81 5.37 2.18 -15.36
N SER A 82 6.18 1.21 -15.77
CA SER A 82 7.17 0.58 -14.89
C SER A 82 8.32 1.51 -14.51
N TYR A 83 8.43 1.88 -13.23
CA TYR A 83 9.66 2.43 -12.67
C TYR A 83 10.67 1.31 -12.39
N SER A 84 11.81 1.36 -13.07
CA SER A 84 12.94 0.47 -12.82
C SER A 84 13.77 0.91 -11.62
N ASN A 85 13.92 0.01 -10.65
CA ASN A 85 15.12 -0.18 -9.84
C ASN A 85 15.82 1.07 -9.26
N SER A 86 15.24 1.67 -8.22
CA SER A 86 16.03 2.37 -7.19
C SER A 86 15.30 2.50 -5.86
N ASN A 87 16.10 2.61 -4.80
CA ASN A 87 15.79 2.79 -3.38
C ASN A 87 14.60 3.70 -3.05
N TYR A 88 13.97 3.46 -1.90
CA TYR A 88 13.02 4.35 -1.22
C TYR A 88 13.40 5.84 -1.33
N ASN A 89 12.78 6.57 -2.26
CA ASN A 89 13.00 8.01 -2.37
C ASN A 89 11.85 8.74 -3.10
N GLY A 90 10.93 9.32 -2.31
CA GLY A 90 10.20 10.55 -2.68
C GLY A 90 9.13 10.52 -3.78
N SER A 91 9.03 9.48 -4.63
CA SER A 91 7.91 9.35 -5.58
C SER A 91 6.60 9.21 -4.80
N SER A 92 5.88 10.32 -4.64
CA SER A 92 4.67 10.36 -3.82
C SER A 92 3.61 9.44 -4.43
N PRO A 93 2.98 8.56 -3.63
CA PRO A 93 1.86 7.77 -4.14
C PRO A 93 0.74 8.71 -4.59
N CYS A 94 -0.01 8.31 -5.63
CA CYS A 94 -1.16 9.09 -6.08
C CYS A 94 -2.22 9.10 -4.97
N MET A 95 -2.36 10.22 -4.25
CA MET A 95 -3.35 10.34 -3.20
C MET A 95 -4.73 10.46 -3.84
N ALA A 96 -5.44 9.33 -3.89
CA ALA A 96 -6.70 9.19 -4.61
C ALA A 96 -7.80 8.72 -3.66
N ARG A 97 -8.93 9.43 -3.68
CA ARG A 97 -10.18 9.05 -3.01
C ARG A 97 -11.19 8.71 -4.10
N PHE A 98 -11.86 7.58 -3.98
CA PHE A 98 -12.83 7.14 -4.98
C PHE A 98 -14.08 6.54 -4.35
N THR A 99 -15.19 6.60 -5.07
CA THR A 99 -16.44 5.91 -4.72
C THR A 99 -16.65 4.79 -5.73
N ILE A 100 -17.15 3.62 -5.31
CA ILE A 100 -17.78 2.64 -6.21
C ILE A 100 -19.22 2.47 -5.77
N SER A 101 -20.16 2.64 -6.70
CA SER A 101 -21.60 2.60 -6.45
C SER A 101 -22.31 1.72 -7.48
N LEU A 102 -23.21 0.86 -7.02
CA LEU A 102 -24.16 0.15 -7.89
C LEU A 102 -25.08 1.17 -8.56
N LEU A 103 -25.38 0.97 -9.85
CA LEU A 103 -26.30 1.79 -10.62
C LEU A 103 -27.59 1.04 -10.92
N ASP A 104 -28.70 1.78 -10.98
CA ASP A 104 -29.93 1.29 -11.57
C ASP A 104 -29.90 1.38 -13.11
N TRP A 105 -30.98 0.93 -13.76
CA TRP A 105 -31.11 0.95 -15.22
C TRP A 105 -31.39 2.34 -15.80
N ASN A 106 -31.66 3.34 -14.96
CA ASN A 106 -31.74 4.76 -15.34
C ASN A 106 -30.37 5.47 -15.22
N GLY A 107 -29.36 4.81 -14.63
CA GLY A 107 -28.04 5.37 -14.34
C GLY A 107 -27.95 6.14 -13.02
N GLN A 108 -28.92 5.99 -12.12
CA GLN A 108 -28.89 6.58 -10.78
C GLN A 108 -28.15 5.66 -9.80
N VAL A 109 -27.46 6.27 -8.83
CA VAL A 109 -26.77 5.56 -7.74
C VAL A 109 -27.79 4.89 -6.82
N VAL A 110 -27.60 3.60 -6.57
CA VAL A 110 -28.40 2.79 -5.64
C VAL A 110 -27.94 3.08 -4.20
N PRO A 111 -28.73 3.76 -3.35
CA PRO A 111 -28.22 4.34 -2.11
C PRO A 111 -27.71 3.33 -1.06
N TRP A 112 -28.17 2.07 -1.12
CA TRP A 112 -27.76 1.01 -0.20
C TRP A 112 -26.46 0.29 -0.60
N CYS A 113 -25.94 0.54 -1.81
CA CYS A 113 -24.70 -0.05 -2.32
C CYS A 113 -23.86 1.05 -2.99
N SER A 114 -23.29 1.92 -2.16
CA SER A 114 -22.46 3.06 -2.55
C SER A 114 -21.35 3.22 -1.51
N HIS A 115 -20.11 2.95 -1.92
CA HIS A 115 -18.98 2.76 -1.02
C HIS A 115 -17.88 3.76 -1.34
N VAL A 116 -17.52 4.60 -0.37
CA VAL A 116 -16.46 5.62 -0.51
C VAL A 116 -15.17 5.08 0.12
N SER A 117 -14.06 5.22 -0.59
CA SER A 117 -12.74 4.85 -0.09
C SER A 117 -12.27 5.84 0.98
N LYS A 118 -11.44 5.35 1.91
CA LYS A 118 -10.47 6.22 2.59
C LYS A 118 -9.47 6.77 1.55
N ASP A 119 -8.70 7.79 1.91
CA ASP A 119 -7.63 8.31 1.03
C ASP A 119 -6.62 7.19 0.73
N GLY A 120 -6.54 6.76 -0.53
CA GLY A 120 -5.94 5.50 -0.94
C GLY A 120 -4.62 5.65 -1.71
N ILE A 121 -3.88 4.54 -1.76
CA ILE A 121 -2.56 4.40 -2.42
C ILE A 121 -2.62 3.20 -3.38
N ASP A 122 -2.41 3.45 -4.67
CA ASP A 122 -2.15 2.49 -5.78
C ASP A 122 -3.12 1.32 -6.04
N MET A 123 -3.59 0.60 -5.02
CA MET A 123 -4.65 -0.41 -5.13
C MET A 123 -5.48 -0.41 -3.86
N ALA A 124 -6.78 -0.14 -3.96
CA ALA A 124 -7.71 -0.13 -2.83
C ALA A 124 -9.12 -0.52 -3.30
N GLY A 125 -9.98 -0.93 -2.38
CA GLY A 125 -11.30 -1.45 -2.76
C GLY A 125 -12.18 -1.86 -1.59
N PHE A 126 -13.24 -2.59 -1.91
CA PHE A 126 -14.29 -3.01 -1.01
C PHE A 126 -14.46 -4.53 -1.10
N ARG A 127 -14.00 -5.25 -0.06
CA ARG A 127 -14.21 -6.71 0.11
C ARG A 127 -15.69 -7.12 0.21
N LYS A 128 -16.51 -6.19 0.68
CA LYS A 128 -17.94 -6.35 0.93
C LYS A 128 -18.72 -5.31 0.12
N PHE A 129 -18.56 -5.32 -1.21
CA PHE A 129 -19.24 -4.37 -2.10
C PHE A 129 -20.74 -4.66 -2.19
N VAL A 130 -21.14 -5.89 -2.50
CA VAL A 130 -22.56 -6.29 -2.48
C VAL A 130 -22.71 -7.76 -2.10
N LYS A 131 -23.72 -8.10 -1.31
CA LYS A 131 -24.05 -9.50 -1.00
C LYS A 131 -24.63 -10.15 -2.24
N ARG A 132 -24.11 -11.32 -2.63
CA ARG A 132 -24.60 -12.07 -3.81
C ARG A 132 -26.11 -12.31 -3.72
N LYS A 133 -26.59 -12.75 -2.55
CA LYS A 133 -28.02 -12.99 -2.23
C LYS A 133 -28.93 -11.78 -2.39
N ASP A 134 -28.40 -10.56 -2.24
CA ASP A 134 -29.19 -9.33 -2.27
C ASP A 134 -29.18 -8.75 -3.70
N LEU A 135 -28.03 -8.81 -4.40
CA LEU A 135 -27.93 -8.52 -5.83
C LEU A 135 -28.80 -9.48 -6.67
N ASP A 136 -28.72 -10.80 -6.39
CA ASP A 136 -29.52 -11.89 -6.99
C ASP A 136 -31.04 -11.69 -6.87
N LYS A 137 -31.49 -10.81 -5.96
CA LYS A 137 -32.89 -10.49 -5.67
C LYS A 137 -33.31 -9.08 -6.09
N SER A 138 -32.39 -8.29 -6.61
CA SER A 138 -32.62 -6.88 -6.93
C SER A 138 -32.94 -6.66 -8.41
N ASP A 139 -33.79 -5.67 -8.71
CA ASP A 139 -34.05 -5.23 -10.09
C ASP A 139 -32.82 -4.58 -10.76
N HIS A 140 -31.72 -4.41 -10.04
CA HIS A 140 -30.44 -3.90 -10.55
C HIS A 140 -29.66 -4.96 -11.35
N LEU A 141 -29.89 -6.26 -11.08
CA LEU A 141 -29.40 -7.35 -11.90
C LEU A 141 -30.43 -7.70 -12.99
N ARG A 142 -30.12 -7.47 -14.26
CA ARG A 142 -31.07 -7.66 -15.37
C ARG A 142 -30.35 -8.18 -16.61
N GLY A 143 -30.88 -9.25 -17.20
CA GLY A 143 -30.24 -9.90 -18.37
C GLY A 143 -28.84 -10.42 -18.07
N ASP A 144 -28.63 -10.93 -16.85
CA ASP A 144 -27.32 -11.32 -16.29
C ASP A 144 -26.24 -10.22 -16.23
N CYS A 145 -26.65 -8.97 -16.46
CA CYS A 145 -25.82 -7.78 -16.34
C CYS A 145 -26.12 -6.99 -15.05
N PHE A 146 -25.11 -6.32 -14.51
CA PHE A 146 -25.28 -5.19 -13.58
C PHE A 146 -24.23 -4.10 -13.86
N ARG A 147 -24.41 -2.90 -13.30
CA ARG A 147 -23.58 -1.71 -13.62
C ARG A 147 -23.09 -1.02 -12.36
N VAL A 148 -21.86 -0.50 -12.40
CA VAL A 148 -21.29 0.30 -11.31
C VAL A 148 -20.68 1.60 -11.84
N CYS A 149 -20.83 2.69 -11.10
CA CYS A 149 -20.03 3.90 -11.29
C CYS A 149 -18.80 3.82 -10.39
N CYS A 150 -17.65 4.27 -10.90
CA CYS A 150 -16.47 4.57 -10.12
C CYS A 150 -16.13 6.06 -10.29
N ASP A 151 -16.36 6.86 -9.26
CA ASP A 151 -16.06 8.29 -9.22
C ASP A 151 -14.74 8.51 -8.50
N ILE A 152 -13.75 9.10 -9.18
CA ILE A 152 -12.36 9.19 -8.70
C ILE A 152 -11.97 10.66 -8.50
N THR A 153 -11.32 10.96 -7.38
CA THR A 153 -10.74 12.27 -7.03
C THR A 153 -9.25 12.10 -6.73
N VAL A 154 -8.37 12.76 -7.48
CA VAL A 154 -6.92 12.78 -7.24
C VAL A 154 -6.51 14.14 -6.68
N LEU A 155 -5.74 14.13 -5.60
CA LEU A 155 -5.14 15.33 -5.01
C LEU A 155 -3.80 15.63 -5.68
N VAL A 156 -3.75 16.70 -6.48
CA VAL A 156 -2.54 17.16 -7.17
C VAL A 156 -1.95 18.35 -6.42
N LYS A 157 -0.68 18.24 -6.04
CA LYS A 157 0.10 19.29 -5.39
C LYS A 157 0.80 20.15 -6.45
N GLU A 158 0.44 21.42 -6.52
CA GLU A 158 1.06 22.40 -7.42
C GLU A 158 1.96 23.35 -6.63
N THR A 159 3.03 23.84 -7.25
CA THR A 159 3.93 24.84 -6.67
C THR A 159 4.24 25.88 -7.73
N THR A 160 3.68 27.08 -7.54
CA THR A 160 3.81 28.18 -8.49
C THR A 160 4.77 29.21 -7.91
N THR A 161 5.93 29.35 -8.54
CA THR A 161 6.74 30.56 -8.43
C THR A 161 6.25 31.56 -9.49
N PRO A 162 5.95 32.82 -9.14
CA PRO A 162 5.67 33.84 -10.14
C PRO A 162 6.92 34.07 -10.98
N THR A 163 6.79 34.03 -12.30
CA THR A 163 7.83 34.56 -13.19
C THR A 163 7.94 36.06 -12.94
N VAL A 164 9.17 36.55 -12.81
CA VAL A 164 9.40 38.00 -12.86
C VAL A 164 9.34 38.39 -14.34
N ASP A 165 8.17 38.84 -14.78
CA ASP A 165 7.90 39.24 -16.16
C ASP A 165 8.65 40.55 -16.50
N GLY A 166 9.95 40.41 -16.77
CA GLY A 166 10.87 41.48 -17.16
C GLY A 166 10.70 41.93 -18.62
N THR A 167 9.48 42.26 -19.05
CA THR A 167 9.15 42.63 -20.44
C THR A 167 9.41 44.11 -20.78
N ALA A 168 10.51 44.66 -20.26
CA ALA A 168 11.19 45.85 -20.78
C ALA A 168 12.66 45.81 -20.28
N THR A 169 13.71 45.85 -21.12
CA THR A 169 13.80 46.26 -22.53
C THR A 169 14.68 45.32 -23.37
N ASN A 170 14.59 45.43 -24.69
CA ASN A 170 15.66 44.95 -25.58
C ASN A 170 16.95 45.74 -25.27
N ASP A 171 18.06 45.06 -24.96
CA ASP A 171 19.46 45.44 -25.30
C ASP A 171 20.52 44.66 -24.48
N VAL A 172 20.64 43.35 -24.73
CA VAL A 172 21.83 42.56 -24.30
C VAL A 172 22.30 41.56 -25.36
N ALA A 173 21.37 40.93 -26.10
CA ALA A 173 21.70 39.94 -27.14
C ALA A 173 22.68 40.45 -28.22
N THR A 174 22.71 41.77 -28.46
CA THR A 174 23.51 42.43 -29.50
C THR A 174 24.99 42.67 -29.09
N SER A 175 25.35 42.57 -27.81
CA SER A 175 26.73 42.85 -27.35
C SER A 175 27.65 41.62 -27.39
N VAL A 176 27.13 40.42 -27.11
CA VAL A 176 27.94 39.18 -27.04
C VAL A 176 28.34 38.70 -28.43
N ALA A 177 27.47 38.83 -29.44
CA ALA A 177 27.76 38.44 -30.82
C ALA A 177 28.93 39.23 -31.44
N ASN A 178 29.06 40.51 -31.09
CA ASN A 178 30.09 41.39 -31.65
C ASN A 178 31.48 41.21 -31.01
N ALA A 179 31.59 40.53 -29.86
CA ALA A 179 32.88 40.23 -29.23
C ALA A 179 33.64 39.08 -29.94
N ALA A 180 32.94 38.13 -30.56
CA ALA A 180 33.52 36.91 -31.12
C ALA A 180 34.26 37.11 -32.46
N ALA A 181 34.00 38.21 -33.17
CA ALA A 181 34.60 38.51 -34.48
C ALA A 181 35.97 39.21 -34.39
N ALA A 182 36.23 39.97 -33.32
CA ALA A 182 37.40 40.86 -33.22
C ALA A 182 38.74 40.15 -32.90
N VAL A 183 38.71 38.90 -32.43
CA VAL A 183 39.90 38.22 -31.88
C VAL A 183 40.61 37.30 -32.89
N ARG A 184 40.10 37.16 -34.13
CA ARG A 184 40.67 36.26 -35.16
C ARG A 184 41.66 36.95 -36.14
N SER A 185 42.16 38.15 -35.84
CA SER A 185 43.04 38.90 -36.75
C SER A 185 44.17 39.67 -36.04
N ALA A 186 45.02 38.96 -35.28
CA ALA A 186 46.33 39.49 -34.85
C ALA A 186 47.38 38.36 -34.70
N VAL A 187 48.37 38.36 -35.61
CA VAL A 187 49.61 37.55 -35.56
C VAL A 187 50.59 38.34 -34.66
N VAL A 188 51.09 37.81 -33.53
CA VAL A 188 52.31 36.96 -33.35
C VAL A 188 53.59 37.65 -33.89
N PRO A 189 54.80 37.57 -33.26
CA PRO A 189 55.22 36.89 -32.02
C PRO A 189 55.92 37.81 -30.98
N SER A 190 56.34 37.23 -29.85
CA SER A 190 57.72 37.41 -29.36
C SER A 190 58.22 36.13 -28.69
N ALA A 191 59.52 35.88 -28.69
CA ALA A 191 60.16 34.64 -28.23
C ALA A 191 60.88 34.81 -26.87
N THR A 192 61.20 33.70 -26.22
CA THR A 192 61.74 33.61 -24.83
C THR A 192 60.64 33.93 -23.81
N VAL A 193 60.25 33.05 -22.88
CA VAL A 193 61.04 32.00 -22.19
C VAL A 193 60.46 30.59 -22.41
N ALA A 194 60.84 29.94 -23.51
CA ALA A 194 60.65 28.51 -23.70
C ALA A 194 61.87 27.73 -23.18
N ASN A 195 62.09 27.74 -21.85
CA ASN A 195 63.02 26.85 -21.13
C ASN A 195 62.92 27.08 -19.60
N ALA A 196 62.14 26.26 -18.88
CA ALA A 196 62.10 26.27 -17.41
C ALA A 196 61.53 24.98 -16.79
N VAL A 197 60.37 24.50 -17.26
CA VAL A 197 59.55 23.49 -16.52
C VAL A 197 59.54 22.10 -17.18
N ALA A 198 60.20 21.92 -18.33
CA ALA A 198 60.19 20.65 -19.09
C ALA A 198 61.26 19.61 -18.62
N ALA A 199 61.99 19.89 -17.55
CA ALA A 199 63.23 19.17 -17.19
C ALA A 199 63.23 18.49 -15.80
N ALA A 200 62.08 18.40 -15.12
CA ALA A 200 61.97 17.75 -13.81
C ALA A 200 61.06 16.50 -13.87
N VAL A 201 61.70 15.31 -13.91
CA VAL A 201 61.21 13.99 -13.41
C VAL A 201 59.75 13.61 -13.78
N ARG A 202 59.44 12.65 -14.67
CA ARG A 202 60.15 11.43 -15.13
C ARG A 202 60.51 10.41 -14.03
N SER A 203 59.51 9.99 -13.25
CA SER A 203 59.43 8.69 -12.54
C SER A 203 57.98 8.47 -12.07
N ALA A 204 57.37 7.28 -12.06
CA ALA A 204 57.83 5.93 -12.40
C ALA A 204 56.64 5.01 -12.80
N ILE A 205 56.92 3.76 -13.21
CA ILE A 205 56.02 2.56 -13.18
C ILE A 205 54.73 2.66 -14.05
N VAL A 206 54.61 2.05 -15.25
CA VAL A 206 54.65 0.61 -15.65
C VAL A 206 53.39 -0.21 -15.25
N PRO A 207 52.55 -0.64 -16.21
CA PRO A 207 51.41 -1.55 -15.98
C PRO A 207 51.69 -3.01 -16.41
N PRO A 208 51.17 -4.01 -15.67
CA PRO A 208 50.97 -5.38 -16.17
C PRO A 208 49.56 -5.92 -15.80
N PRO A 209 49.15 -7.16 -16.16
CA PRO A 209 48.61 -7.41 -17.49
C PRO A 209 47.29 -8.21 -17.49
N THR A 210 46.63 -8.27 -18.66
CA THR A 210 45.52 -9.21 -18.90
C THR A 210 46.04 -10.65 -19.01
N VAL A 211 45.36 -11.61 -18.36
CA VAL A 211 45.55 -13.05 -18.61
C VAL A 211 44.18 -13.68 -18.88
N ALA A 212 44.04 -14.28 -20.06
CA ALA A 212 42.93 -15.16 -20.38
C ALA A 212 43.40 -16.62 -20.23
N ASN A 213 42.55 -17.50 -19.74
CA ASN A 213 42.69 -18.94 -19.93
C ASN A 213 41.31 -19.61 -19.89
N ALA A 214 41.12 -20.62 -20.71
CA ALA A 214 39.84 -21.30 -20.89
C ALA A 214 39.95 -22.79 -20.55
N VAL A 215 38.91 -23.34 -19.92
CA VAL A 215 38.67 -24.79 -19.90
C VAL A 215 37.20 -25.03 -20.25
N LYS A 216 36.96 -26.06 -21.05
CA LYS A 216 35.63 -26.48 -21.53
C LYS A 216 34.87 -27.21 -20.42
N SER A 217 33.54 -27.20 -20.49
CA SER A 217 32.76 -28.39 -20.12
C SER A 217 31.68 -28.64 -21.16
N THR A 218 31.36 -29.92 -21.37
CA THR A 218 30.50 -30.40 -22.45
C THR A 218 29.11 -30.69 -21.92
N VAL A 219 28.07 -30.23 -22.62
CA VAL A 219 26.69 -30.73 -22.44
C VAL A 219 26.25 -31.41 -23.73
N VAL A 220 25.67 -32.60 -23.60
CA VAL A 220 25.30 -33.48 -24.72
C VAL A 220 23.96 -33.04 -25.31
N ALA A 221 23.85 -33.02 -26.65
CA ALA A 221 22.60 -32.71 -27.33
C ALA A 221 21.59 -33.87 -27.20
N ALA A 222 20.37 -33.57 -26.78
CA ALA A 222 19.22 -34.48 -26.88
C ALA A 222 18.44 -34.20 -28.19
N PRO A 223 17.80 -35.22 -28.83
CA PRO A 223 17.14 -35.02 -30.12
C PRO A 223 15.83 -34.22 -30.01
N LEU A 224 15.56 -33.38 -31.02
CA LEU A 224 14.30 -32.67 -31.19
C LEU A 224 13.22 -33.62 -31.75
N LEU A 225 12.03 -33.61 -31.14
CA LEU A 225 10.81 -34.17 -31.74
C LEU A 225 10.22 -33.16 -32.75
N PRO A 226 9.73 -33.61 -33.92
CA PRO A 226 9.11 -32.73 -34.91
C PRO A 226 7.69 -32.32 -34.50
N PRO A 227 7.23 -31.09 -34.81
CA PRO A 227 5.86 -30.67 -34.58
C PRO A 227 4.88 -31.28 -35.61
N PRO A 228 3.61 -31.52 -35.24
CA PRO A 228 2.57 -31.92 -36.18
C PRO A 228 2.17 -30.76 -37.13
N PRO A 229 1.58 -31.04 -38.31
CA PRO A 229 1.37 -30.06 -39.36
C PRO A 229 0.21 -29.09 -39.09
N ALA A 230 0.26 -27.93 -39.74
CA ALA A 230 -0.78 -26.92 -39.70
C ALA A 230 -2.05 -27.34 -40.44
N ALA A 231 -3.21 -26.88 -39.96
CA ALA A 231 -4.46 -26.86 -40.71
C ALA A 231 -4.72 -25.44 -41.22
N GLU A 232 -4.89 -25.27 -42.52
CA GLU A 232 -5.29 -24.00 -43.14
C GLU A 232 -6.80 -23.77 -42.96
N ASN A 233 -7.21 -22.51 -42.76
CA ASN A 233 -8.32 -21.95 -43.55
C ASN A 233 -8.43 -20.42 -43.47
N THR A 234 -8.09 -19.78 -44.59
CA THR A 234 -8.84 -18.68 -45.22
C THR A 234 -9.50 -17.60 -44.34
N VAL A 235 -8.72 -16.56 -44.06
CA VAL A 235 -8.99 -15.17 -44.52
C VAL A 235 -10.45 -14.69 -44.59
N SER A 236 -10.72 -13.60 -43.87
CA SER A 236 -11.50 -12.47 -44.42
C SER A 236 -10.89 -11.14 -43.97
N LYS A 237 -10.20 -10.43 -44.88
CA LYS A 237 -9.96 -8.98 -44.78
C LYS A 237 -11.27 -8.27 -45.14
N LYS A 238 -11.68 -7.15 -44.55
CA LYS A 238 -11.20 -5.74 -44.66
C LYS A 238 -12.14 -4.91 -43.74
N GLU A 239 -11.92 -3.68 -43.27
CA GLU A 239 -10.89 -2.61 -43.34
C GLU A 239 -11.14 -1.73 -42.05
N MET A 240 -10.36 -0.75 -41.57
CA MET A 240 -9.26 0.07 -42.09
C MET A 240 -8.35 0.62 -40.94
N THR A 241 -7.39 1.47 -41.31
CA THR A 241 -6.45 2.29 -40.53
C THR A 241 -7.09 3.51 -39.83
N LYS A 242 -6.45 4.28 -38.92
CA LYS A 242 -5.21 4.21 -38.10
C LYS A 242 -5.23 5.42 -37.16
N GLU A 243 -4.54 5.35 -36.03
CA GLU A 243 -3.54 6.35 -35.62
C GLU A 243 -2.72 5.76 -34.46
N ASP A 244 -1.48 5.36 -34.75
CA ASP A 244 -0.61 4.61 -33.85
C ASP A 244 0.47 5.55 -33.30
N ASP A 245 0.42 5.87 -32.00
CA ASP A 245 1.56 6.47 -31.26
C ASP A 245 2.32 5.34 -30.54
N ASP A 246 3.32 4.78 -31.22
CA ASP A 246 4.17 3.69 -30.72
C ASP A 246 5.12 4.18 -29.60
N ASP A 247 4.71 4.02 -28.33
CA ASP A 247 5.64 3.99 -27.19
C ASP A 247 6.23 2.58 -27.07
N ASP A 248 7.40 2.36 -27.70
CA ASP A 248 8.16 1.10 -27.70
C ASP A 248 8.74 0.76 -26.31
N ALA A 249 7.85 0.46 -25.37
CA ALA A 249 8.17 -0.14 -24.10
C ALA A 249 8.36 -1.66 -24.30
N PRO A 250 9.57 -2.21 -24.10
CA PRO A 250 9.88 -3.58 -24.49
C PRO A 250 8.99 -4.59 -23.76
N ALA A 251 8.27 -5.39 -24.55
CA ALA A 251 7.30 -6.36 -24.05
C ALA A 251 7.92 -7.31 -23.00
N ARG A 252 7.36 -7.31 -21.79
CA ARG A 252 7.80 -8.22 -20.72
C ARG A 252 7.26 -9.63 -20.97
N PHE A 253 8.02 -10.42 -21.74
CA PHE A 253 7.79 -11.84 -21.96
C PHE A 253 7.93 -12.73 -20.70
N VAL A 254 8.28 -12.14 -19.55
CA VAL A 254 8.41 -12.83 -18.26
C VAL A 254 7.46 -12.18 -17.25
N VAL A 255 6.46 -12.94 -16.82
CA VAL A 255 5.60 -12.60 -15.67
C VAL A 255 6.30 -13.08 -14.40
N VAL A 256 6.54 -12.18 -13.45
CA VAL A 256 7.04 -12.53 -12.12
C VAL A 256 5.82 -12.67 -11.19
N PRO A 257 5.67 -13.81 -10.47
CA PRO A 257 4.57 -13.96 -9.52
C PRO A 257 4.70 -12.99 -8.33
N PRO A 258 3.59 -12.67 -7.63
CA PRO A 258 3.66 -11.95 -6.36
C PRO A 258 4.50 -12.68 -5.31
N PRO A 259 5.06 -11.99 -4.31
CA PRO A 259 5.61 -12.64 -3.11
C PRO A 259 4.55 -13.48 -2.40
N ASP A 260 4.97 -14.63 -1.88
CA ASP A 260 4.14 -15.63 -1.20
C ASP A 260 4.80 -16.20 0.08
N MET A 261 5.84 -15.52 0.59
CA MET A 261 6.60 -15.94 1.76
C MET A 261 5.74 -15.95 3.04
N ASP A 262 4.78 -15.03 3.13
CA ASP A 262 3.71 -15.00 4.14
C ASP A 262 2.93 -16.33 4.17
N ARG A 263 2.57 -16.86 2.99
CA ARG A 263 1.81 -18.11 2.86
C ARG A 263 2.65 -19.32 3.28
N HIS A 264 3.91 -19.34 2.86
CA HIS A 264 4.86 -20.40 3.22
C HIS A 264 5.14 -20.44 4.73
N LEU A 265 5.31 -19.28 5.37
CA LEU A 265 5.46 -19.19 6.83
C LEU A 265 4.16 -19.47 7.59
N GLY A 266 3.00 -19.03 7.08
CA GLY A 266 1.70 -19.38 7.64
C GLY A 266 1.42 -20.89 7.61
N HIS A 267 1.78 -21.56 6.51
CA HIS A 267 1.72 -23.02 6.42
C HIS A 267 2.65 -23.70 7.42
N LEU A 268 3.88 -23.20 7.60
CA LEU A 268 4.83 -23.71 8.60
C LEU A 268 4.30 -23.61 10.04
N LEU A 269 3.60 -22.51 10.38
CA LEU A 269 2.88 -22.39 11.66
C LEU A 269 1.73 -23.41 11.76
N SER A 270 0.96 -23.58 10.69
CA SER A 270 -0.25 -24.43 10.69
C SER A 270 0.05 -25.93 10.69
N SER A 271 1.17 -26.34 10.09
CA SER A 271 1.63 -27.73 10.05
C SER A 271 2.44 -28.14 11.28
N GLY A 272 3.10 -27.18 11.95
CA GLY A 272 4.02 -27.45 13.06
C GLY A 272 5.29 -28.21 12.65
N GLU A 273 5.59 -28.31 11.34
CA GLU A 273 6.71 -29.09 10.82
C GLU A 273 8.06 -28.48 11.22
N GLY A 274 8.75 -29.10 12.18
CA GLY A 274 10.04 -28.62 12.68
C GLY A 274 9.94 -27.67 13.87
N ALA A 275 8.77 -27.53 14.49
CA ALA A 275 8.58 -26.71 15.68
C ALA A 275 9.47 -27.17 16.85
N ASP A 276 10.19 -26.22 17.45
CA ASP A 276 11.19 -26.43 18.50
C ASP A 276 10.86 -25.71 19.82
N VAL A 277 9.67 -25.12 19.92
CA VAL A 277 9.11 -24.56 21.16
C VAL A 277 7.57 -24.66 21.19
N THR A 278 7.03 -24.96 22.37
CA THR A 278 5.59 -24.91 22.66
C THR A 278 5.26 -23.64 23.45
N LEU A 279 4.15 -22.99 23.14
CA LEU A 279 3.64 -21.81 23.84
C LEU A 279 2.30 -22.18 24.51
N GLU A 280 2.24 -22.09 25.84
CA GLU A 280 1.02 -22.36 26.62
C GLU A 280 0.26 -21.06 26.90
N VAL A 281 -1.02 -20.99 26.50
CA VAL A 281 -1.90 -19.81 26.73
C VAL A 281 -3.29 -20.30 27.14
N GLU A 282 -3.76 -19.91 28.33
CA GLU A 282 -5.06 -20.31 28.92
C GLU A 282 -5.34 -21.84 29.00
N GLY A 283 -4.34 -22.67 28.73
CA GLY A 283 -4.47 -24.14 28.66
C GLY A 283 -4.47 -24.69 27.23
N GLU A 284 -4.56 -23.83 26.21
CA GLU A 284 -4.22 -24.17 24.83
C GLU A 284 -2.70 -24.19 24.63
N THR A 285 -2.25 -24.98 23.63
CA THR A 285 -0.83 -25.19 23.33
C THR A 285 -0.56 -24.93 21.84
N PHE A 286 0.29 -23.95 21.56
CA PHE A 286 0.68 -23.56 20.21
C PHE A 286 2.10 -24.04 19.93
N MET A 287 2.28 -24.86 18.90
CA MET A 287 3.62 -25.26 18.42
C MET A 287 4.21 -24.14 17.56
N ALA A 288 5.48 -23.79 17.80
CA ALA A 288 6.13 -22.68 17.13
C ALA A 288 7.64 -22.90 16.93
N HIS A 289 8.25 -21.99 16.17
CA HIS A 289 9.65 -22.01 15.78
C HIS A 289 10.39 -20.84 16.46
N ARG A 290 11.38 -21.16 17.30
CA ARG A 290 12.17 -20.17 18.06
C ARG A 290 12.74 -19.09 17.14
N THR A 291 13.27 -19.48 15.99
CA THR A 291 13.89 -18.60 14.98
C THR A 291 12.95 -17.58 14.35
N ILE A 292 11.63 -17.82 14.42
CA ILE A 292 10.61 -16.90 13.91
C ILE A 292 10.05 -16.06 15.07
N ILE A 293 9.70 -16.66 16.22
CA ILE A 293 9.05 -15.89 17.28
C ILE A 293 9.96 -14.85 17.96
N VAL A 294 11.30 -14.96 17.85
CA VAL A 294 12.25 -13.90 18.23
C VAL A 294 12.15 -12.60 17.41
N TRP A 295 11.26 -12.52 16.42
CA TRP A 295 10.90 -11.25 15.78
C TRP A 295 10.19 -10.31 16.78
N SER A 296 9.51 -10.86 17.80
CA SER A 296 9.15 -10.10 19.00
C SER A 296 10.38 -9.92 19.91
N PRO A 297 10.72 -8.68 20.32
CA PRO A 297 11.75 -8.44 21.33
C PRO A 297 11.50 -9.19 22.65
N VAL A 298 10.24 -9.36 23.06
CA VAL A 298 9.89 -10.03 24.32
C VAL A 298 10.10 -11.54 24.24
N PHE A 299 9.71 -12.20 23.14
CA PHE A 299 10.08 -13.62 22.96
C PHE A 299 11.60 -13.79 22.81
N LYS A 300 12.32 -12.81 22.27
CA LYS A 300 13.79 -12.84 22.22
C LYS A 300 14.41 -12.76 23.62
N GLU A 301 13.87 -11.94 24.52
CA GLU A 301 14.32 -11.89 25.92
C GLU A 301 13.90 -13.15 26.71
N GLU A 302 12.68 -13.66 26.53
CA GLU A 302 12.19 -14.89 27.18
C GLU A 302 12.97 -16.15 26.75
N LEU A 303 13.41 -16.22 25.48
CA LEU A 303 14.11 -17.38 24.93
C LEU A 303 15.65 -17.32 25.02
N PHE A 304 16.24 -16.11 25.10
CA PHE A 304 17.69 -15.87 25.01
C PHE A 304 18.22 -14.82 26.00
N GLY A 305 17.43 -14.40 26.98
CA GLY A 305 17.87 -13.59 28.10
C GLY A 305 18.83 -14.32 29.05
N PRO A 306 19.35 -13.64 30.09
CA PRO A 306 20.29 -14.21 31.06
C PRO A 306 19.58 -15.17 32.02
N MET A 307 19.26 -16.38 31.54
CA MET A 307 18.58 -17.41 32.33
C MET A 307 19.57 -18.20 33.21
N GLU A 308 19.09 -18.70 34.35
CA GLU A 308 19.86 -19.59 35.22
C GLU A 308 20.23 -20.90 34.49
N GLU A 309 21.29 -21.56 34.97
CA GLU A 309 22.17 -22.42 34.16
C GLU A 309 21.46 -23.56 33.38
N GLY A 310 21.51 -23.47 32.05
CA GLY A 310 21.88 -24.63 31.24
C GLY A 310 20.82 -25.33 30.38
N THR A 311 19.56 -24.87 30.30
CA THR A 311 18.57 -25.44 29.35
C THR A 311 17.58 -24.38 28.89
N SER A 312 17.67 -23.97 27.62
CA SER A 312 16.71 -23.05 26.99
C SER A 312 15.28 -23.61 27.03
N PRO A 313 14.25 -22.80 27.34
CA PRO A 313 12.91 -23.32 27.61
C PRO A 313 12.29 -23.89 26.33
N THR A 314 11.84 -25.14 26.39
CA THR A 314 11.08 -25.82 25.32
C THR A 314 9.57 -25.58 25.42
N CYS A 315 9.10 -25.12 26.59
CA CYS A 315 7.76 -24.59 26.79
C CYS A 315 7.85 -23.19 27.42
N VAL A 316 7.08 -22.22 26.88
CA VAL A 316 6.95 -20.86 27.41
C VAL A 316 5.47 -20.63 27.76
N ARG A 317 5.18 -20.17 28.98
CA ARG A 317 3.81 -19.96 29.45
C ARG A 317 3.42 -18.48 29.46
N ILE A 318 2.50 -18.12 28.59
CA ILE A 318 1.95 -16.77 28.48
C ILE A 318 0.83 -16.61 29.50
N LYS A 319 0.79 -15.45 30.15
CA LYS A 319 -0.21 -15.06 31.16
C LYS A 319 -0.90 -13.79 30.72
N ASP A 320 -2.13 -13.59 31.18
CA ASP A 320 -2.87 -12.32 31.00
C ASP A 320 -3.05 -11.97 29.51
N MET A 321 -3.44 -12.97 28.71
CA MET A 321 -3.76 -12.86 27.29
C MET A 321 -4.71 -13.99 26.90
N GLU A 322 -5.75 -13.68 26.14
CA GLU A 322 -6.71 -14.67 25.63
C GLU A 322 -6.06 -15.55 24.56
N ALA A 323 -6.36 -16.85 24.53
CA ALA A 323 -5.84 -17.78 23.52
C ALA A 323 -6.19 -17.35 22.08
N SER A 324 -7.37 -16.76 21.86
CA SER A 324 -7.80 -16.22 20.56
C SER A 324 -6.92 -15.04 20.10
N VAL A 325 -6.69 -14.06 20.98
CA VAL A 325 -5.83 -12.89 20.76
C VAL A 325 -4.38 -13.34 20.53
N PHE A 326 -3.91 -14.35 21.27
CA PHE A 326 -2.58 -14.89 21.08
C PHE A 326 -2.41 -15.60 19.73
N LYS A 327 -3.38 -16.42 19.31
CA LYS A 327 -3.40 -17.05 17.99
C LYS A 327 -3.24 -16.03 16.86
N VAL A 328 -3.89 -14.87 16.98
CA VAL A 328 -3.79 -13.75 16.04
C VAL A 328 -2.41 -13.10 16.07
N LEU A 329 -1.86 -12.82 17.25
CA LEU A 329 -0.49 -12.31 17.43
C LEU A 329 0.54 -13.26 16.81
N LEU A 330 0.40 -14.57 17.03
CA LEU A 330 1.29 -15.59 16.51
C LEU A 330 1.18 -15.70 14.98
N HIS A 331 -0.03 -15.66 14.40
CA HIS A 331 -0.20 -15.58 12.95
C HIS A 331 0.51 -14.35 12.36
N PHE A 332 0.34 -13.18 12.97
CA PHE A 332 1.01 -11.96 12.52
C PHE A 332 2.54 -12.08 12.58
N ILE A 333 3.10 -12.69 13.63
CA ILE A 333 4.55 -12.92 13.78
C ILE A 333 5.15 -13.75 12.62
N TYR A 334 4.39 -14.66 12.02
CA TYR A 334 4.85 -15.46 10.86
C TYR A 334 4.58 -14.80 9.51
N THR A 335 3.50 -14.04 9.39
CA THR A 335 2.95 -13.61 8.08
C THR A 335 3.06 -12.11 7.81
N ASP A 336 3.30 -11.29 8.83
CA ASP A 336 3.14 -9.82 8.82
C ASP A 336 1.72 -9.38 8.38
N LEU A 337 0.71 -10.25 8.58
CA LEU A 337 -0.69 -10.05 8.19
C LEU A 337 -1.66 -10.37 9.33
N LEU A 338 -2.75 -9.59 9.39
CA LEU A 338 -3.91 -9.89 10.24
C LEU A 338 -4.76 -10.99 9.58
N PRO A 339 -5.23 -12.00 10.34
CA PRO A 339 -6.24 -12.94 9.90
C PRO A 339 -7.54 -12.25 9.43
N PRO A 340 -8.18 -12.70 8.32
CA PRO A 340 -9.46 -12.19 7.81
C PRO A 340 -10.57 -12.11 8.86
N ASP A 341 -10.70 -13.09 9.74
CA ASP A 341 -11.65 -13.11 10.86
C ASP A 341 -11.52 -11.88 11.78
N VAL A 342 -10.30 -11.36 11.97
CA VAL A 342 -10.04 -10.16 12.80
C VAL A 342 -10.37 -8.85 12.06
N VAL A 343 -10.33 -8.85 10.73
CA VAL A 343 -10.64 -7.65 9.92
C VAL A 343 -12.08 -7.61 9.41
N ASP A 344 -12.74 -8.77 9.27
CA ASP A 344 -13.98 -8.95 8.51
C ASP A 344 -15.11 -9.77 9.22
N ASP A 345 -15.05 -10.01 10.53
CA ASP A 345 -16.19 -10.56 11.31
C ASP A 345 -17.48 -9.69 11.23
N ASP A 346 -18.65 -10.29 11.49
CA ASP A 346 -19.97 -9.64 11.48
C ASP A 346 -20.48 -9.16 12.85
N GLY A 347 -19.76 -9.40 13.95
CA GLY A 347 -19.96 -8.76 15.25
C GLY A 347 -19.14 -7.47 15.41
N GLU A 348 -19.71 -6.30 15.07
CA GLU A 348 -19.00 -5.00 15.18
C GLU A 348 -18.37 -4.76 16.57
N SER A 349 -19.03 -5.23 17.65
CA SER A 349 -18.53 -5.13 19.02
C SER A 349 -17.44 -6.16 19.36
N GLU A 350 -17.48 -7.36 18.77
CA GLU A 350 -16.52 -8.43 19.02
C GLU A 350 -15.23 -8.16 18.24
N THR A 351 -15.38 -7.74 16.97
CA THR A 351 -14.28 -7.19 16.16
C THR A 351 -13.59 -6.00 16.83
N MET A 352 -14.35 -5.09 17.45
CA MET A 352 -13.77 -3.96 18.21
C MET A 352 -13.00 -4.46 19.45
N ALA A 353 -13.58 -5.35 20.26
CA ALA A 353 -12.93 -5.89 21.45
C ALA A 353 -11.62 -6.62 21.09
N MET A 354 -11.64 -7.48 20.07
CA MET A 354 -10.45 -8.15 19.52
C MET A 354 -9.38 -7.12 19.12
N ALA A 355 -9.73 -6.07 18.39
CA ALA A 355 -8.78 -5.02 18.01
C ALA A 355 -8.20 -4.24 19.23
N GLN A 356 -8.99 -4.06 20.30
CA GLN A 356 -8.50 -3.47 21.56
C GLN A 356 -7.51 -4.41 22.27
N HIS A 357 -7.86 -5.68 22.48
CA HIS A 357 -6.98 -6.65 23.13
C HIS A 357 -5.70 -6.91 22.31
N LEU A 358 -5.80 -6.94 20.98
CA LEU A 358 -4.67 -7.13 20.09
C LEU A 358 -3.74 -5.90 20.04
N LEU A 359 -4.25 -4.68 20.25
CA LEU A 359 -3.42 -3.48 20.46
C LEU A 359 -2.57 -3.61 21.73
N VAL A 360 -3.18 -4.03 22.84
CA VAL A 360 -2.46 -4.30 24.11
C VAL A 360 -1.42 -5.41 23.93
N ALA A 361 -1.77 -6.47 23.19
CA ALA A 361 -0.86 -7.55 22.86
C ALA A 361 0.32 -7.08 22.00
N ALA A 362 0.06 -6.27 20.98
CA ALA A 362 1.08 -5.73 20.08
C ALA A 362 2.09 -4.84 20.81
N GLU A 363 1.60 -3.92 21.65
CA GLU A 363 2.45 -3.10 22.54
C GLU A 363 3.28 -4.00 23.47
N ARG A 364 2.62 -4.93 24.19
CA ARG A 364 3.27 -5.83 25.15
C ARG A 364 4.38 -6.69 24.53
N TYR A 365 4.26 -7.06 23.25
CA TYR A 365 5.23 -7.89 22.53
C TYR A 365 6.14 -7.10 21.57
N GLY A 366 6.09 -5.75 21.58
CA GLY A 366 6.96 -4.90 20.75
C GLY A 366 6.66 -4.95 19.24
N MET A 367 5.45 -5.33 18.85
CA MET A 367 5.03 -5.51 17.45
C MET A 367 4.46 -4.21 16.86
N GLU A 368 5.32 -3.19 16.69
CA GLU A 368 4.92 -1.82 16.31
C GLU A 368 4.02 -1.75 15.06
N ARG A 369 4.31 -2.53 14.01
CA ARG A 369 3.48 -2.55 12.79
C ARG A 369 2.07 -3.11 13.06
N LEU A 370 1.94 -4.12 13.93
CA LEU A 370 0.65 -4.65 14.37
C LEU A 370 -0.12 -3.62 15.20
N LYS A 371 0.56 -2.93 16.12
CA LYS A 371 -0.01 -1.84 16.93
C LYS A 371 -0.63 -0.76 16.04
N LEU A 372 0.10 -0.29 15.03
CA LEU A 372 -0.39 0.70 14.05
C LEU A 372 -1.56 0.18 13.19
N MET A 373 -1.59 -1.11 12.85
CA MET A 373 -2.75 -1.72 12.19
C MET A 373 -3.98 -1.77 13.11
N CYS A 374 -3.80 -2.06 14.40
CA CYS A 374 -4.87 -1.97 15.39
C CYS A 374 -5.34 -0.52 15.58
N GLU A 375 -4.45 0.48 15.52
CA GLU A 375 -4.83 1.90 15.55
C GLU A 375 -5.72 2.29 14.36
N ASP A 376 -5.38 1.97 13.10
CA ASP A 376 -6.28 2.27 11.97
C ASP A 376 -7.59 1.48 12.06
N LYS A 377 -7.54 0.20 12.48
CA LYS A 377 -8.75 -0.61 12.69
C LYS A 377 -9.67 0.05 13.73
N LEU A 378 -9.14 0.49 14.87
CA LEU A 378 -9.90 1.16 15.93
C LEU A 378 -10.38 2.56 15.56
N CYS A 379 -9.67 3.30 14.68
CA CYS A 379 -10.14 4.59 14.17
C CYS A 379 -11.53 4.51 13.49
N ASN A 380 -11.92 3.34 12.98
CA ASN A 380 -13.23 3.11 12.34
C ASN A 380 -14.37 2.95 13.34
N TYR A 381 -14.07 2.60 14.59
CA TYR A 381 -15.05 2.40 15.67
C TYR A 381 -15.20 3.63 16.57
N VAL A 382 -14.58 4.76 16.22
CA VAL A 382 -14.67 6.03 16.96
C VAL A 382 -16.04 6.68 16.73
N GLY A 383 -16.95 6.46 17.68
CA GLY A 383 -18.29 7.04 17.75
C GLY A 383 -18.56 7.70 19.11
N THR A 384 -19.72 8.33 19.29
CA THR A 384 -20.05 9.09 20.51
C THR A 384 -20.10 8.24 21.79
N SER A 385 -20.44 6.95 21.68
CA SER A 385 -20.47 5.97 22.79
C SER A 385 -19.11 5.33 23.09
N SER A 386 -18.25 5.19 22.09
CA SER A 386 -16.99 4.43 22.17
C SER A 386 -15.74 5.32 22.31
N VAL A 387 -15.80 6.59 21.88
CA VAL A 387 -14.62 7.48 21.85
C VAL A 387 -13.95 7.63 23.22
N GLY A 388 -14.71 7.58 24.32
CA GLY A 388 -14.14 7.64 25.67
C GLY A 388 -13.26 6.43 26.02
N THR A 389 -13.69 5.20 25.70
CA THR A 389 -12.89 3.99 25.96
C THR A 389 -11.72 3.85 25.00
N ILE A 390 -11.92 4.17 23.71
CA ILE A 390 -10.86 4.15 22.69
C ILE A 390 -9.79 5.20 23.01
N LEU A 391 -10.17 6.41 23.44
CA LEU A 391 -9.22 7.47 23.82
C LEU A 391 -8.46 7.15 25.12
N ALA A 392 -9.09 6.45 26.07
CA ALA A 392 -8.41 5.98 27.27
C ALA A 392 -7.34 4.92 26.94
N LEU A 393 -7.70 3.93 26.11
CA LEU A 393 -6.77 2.93 25.58
C LEU A 393 -5.60 3.59 24.83
N ALA A 394 -5.90 4.60 24.00
CA ALA A 394 -4.88 5.28 23.21
C ALA A 394 -3.87 6.07 24.06
N GLU A 395 -4.31 6.71 25.15
CA GLU A 395 -3.41 7.34 26.12
C GLU A 395 -2.57 6.30 26.89
N GLN A 396 -3.18 5.19 27.33
CA GLN A 396 -2.48 4.15 28.10
C GLN A 396 -1.38 3.42 27.33
N HIS A 397 -1.51 3.31 26.01
CA HIS A 397 -0.56 2.58 25.15
C HIS A 397 0.21 3.48 24.15
N GLY A 398 0.22 4.80 24.38
CA GLY A 398 1.02 5.75 23.58
C GLY A 398 0.64 5.77 22.08
N CYS A 399 -0.63 5.57 21.77
CA CYS A 399 -1.17 5.48 20.41
C CYS A 399 -1.54 6.86 19.86
N ASP A 400 -0.53 7.65 19.48
CA ASP A 400 -0.70 9.04 19.05
C ASP A 400 -1.63 9.20 17.83
N GLY A 401 -1.67 8.22 16.92
CA GLY A 401 -2.55 8.25 15.75
C GLY A 401 -4.02 8.15 16.14
N LEU A 402 -4.35 7.10 16.91
CA LEU A 402 -5.68 6.85 17.45
C LEU A 402 -6.14 7.94 18.42
N LYS A 403 -5.25 8.41 19.31
CA LYS A 403 -5.51 9.56 20.20
C LYS A 403 -5.89 10.79 19.39
N LYS A 404 -5.14 11.13 18.35
CA LYS A 404 -5.41 12.28 17.46
C LYS A 404 -6.73 12.12 16.70
N ALA A 405 -7.09 10.91 16.27
CA ALA A 405 -8.39 10.63 15.65
C ALA A 405 -9.56 10.85 16.63
N CYS A 406 -9.48 10.28 17.84
CA CYS A 406 -10.47 10.48 18.89
C CYS A 406 -10.65 11.95 19.28
N LEU A 407 -9.55 12.70 19.45
CA LEU A 407 -9.61 14.14 19.75
C LEU A 407 -10.23 14.95 18.59
N LYS A 408 -9.88 14.64 17.32
CA LYS A 408 -10.51 15.26 16.14
C LYS A 408 -12.02 14.98 16.08
N PHE A 409 -12.43 13.76 16.42
CA PHE A 409 -13.85 13.38 16.48
C PHE A 409 -14.60 14.15 17.57
N LEU A 410 -14.05 14.25 18.79
CA LEU A 410 -14.67 15.00 19.89
C LEU A 410 -14.85 16.49 19.56
N MET A 411 -13.83 17.12 18.98
CA MET A 411 -13.87 18.53 18.57
C MET A 411 -14.77 18.81 17.35
N SER A 412 -15.40 17.79 16.75
CA SER A 412 -16.29 17.95 15.60
C SER A 412 -17.75 18.12 16.03
N GLY A 413 -18.32 19.31 15.78
CA GLY A 413 -19.75 19.58 15.98
C GLY A 413 -20.20 19.42 17.44
N SER A 414 -21.24 18.61 17.66
CA SER A 414 -21.81 18.33 18.99
C SER A 414 -21.23 17.08 19.68
N ASN A 415 -20.25 16.40 19.07
CA ASN A 415 -19.78 15.08 19.52
C ASN A 415 -19.30 15.08 20.97
N LEU A 416 -18.47 16.05 21.38
CA LEU A 416 -18.03 16.19 22.77
C LEU A 416 -19.20 16.30 23.76
N LYS A 417 -20.26 17.05 23.43
CA LYS A 417 -21.43 17.23 24.31
C LYS A 417 -22.21 15.93 24.50
N VAL A 418 -22.24 15.06 23.48
CA VAL A 418 -22.87 13.73 23.59
C VAL A 418 -21.95 12.77 24.35
N ALA A 419 -20.65 12.75 24.01
CA ALA A 419 -19.67 11.85 24.63
C ALA A 419 -19.53 12.07 26.14
N ILE A 420 -19.56 13.31 26.64
CA ILE A 420 -19.52 13.64 28.07
C ILE A 420 -20.65 12.95 28.88
N ALA A 421 -21.77 12.60 28.25
CA ALA A 421 -22.89 11.92 28.90
C ALA A 421 -22.80 10.38 28.82
N THR A 422 -21.62 9.81 28.55
CA THR A 422 -21.43 8.36 28.39
C THR A 422 -20.46 7.77 29.41
N ASP A 423 -20.74 6.54 29.86
CA ASP A 423 -19.91 5.82 30.85
C ASP A 423 -18.45 5.66 30.38
N GLY A 424 -18.22 5.56 29.07
CA GLY A 424 -16.89 5.50 28.48
C GLY A 424 -16.07 6.79 28.66
N PHE A 425 -16.73 7.97 28.65
CA PHE A 425 -16.07 9.24 28.95
C PHE A 425 -15.90 9.44 30.46
N ASP A 426 -16.83 8.90 31.26
CA ASP A 426 -16.73 8.85 32.72
C ASP A 426 -15.58 7.92 33.18
N HIS A 427 -15.26 6.88 32.40
CA HIS A 427 -14.04 6.08 32.55
C HIS A 427 -12.78 6.88 32.14
N LEU A 428 -12.78 7.54 30.98
CA LEU A 428 -11.67 8.42 30.55
C LEU A 428 -11.32 9.48 31.61
N ALA A 429 -12.33 10.08 32.25
CA ALA A 429 -12.14 11.07 33.31
C ALA A 429 -11.43 10.53 34.56
N LYS A 430 -11.60 9.23 34.87
CA LYS A 430 -10.99 8.55 36.01
C LYS A 430 -9.59 8.02 35.67
N SER A 431 -9.44 7.43 34.49
CA SER A 431 -8.23 6.72 34.08
C SER A 431 -7.18 7.62 33.41
N CYS A 432 -7.58 8.71 32.74
CA CYS A 432 -6.68 9.58 31.97
C CYS A 432 -6.88 11.10 32.24
N PRO A 433 -6.63 11.62 33.46
CA PRO A 433 -6.85 13.04 33.78
C PRO A 433 -5.97 14.04 33.00
N SER A 434 -4.89 13.58 32.37
CA SER A 434 -4.07 14.31 31.40
C SER A 434 -4.89 14.73 30.18
N VAL A 435 -5.61 13.78 29.58
CA VAL A 435 -6.41 13.97 28.36
C VAL A 435 -7.54 14.98 28.57
N LEU A 436 -8.17 14.99 29.76
CA LEU A 436 -9.19 16.00 30.07
C LEU A 436 -8.61 17.42 30.13
N LYS A 437 -7.39 17.61 30.64
CA LYS A 437 -6.72 18.93 30.61
C LYS A 437 -6.36 19.35 29.18
N GLU A 438 -5.98 18.38 28.33
CA GLU A 438 -5.71 18.60 26.90
C GLU A 438 -6.98 18.93 26.10
N LEU A 439 -8.10 18.29 26.41
CA LEU A 439 -9.41 18.61 25.84
C LEU A 439 -9.89 19.99 26.27
N LEU A 440 -9.81 20.31 27.56
CA LEU A 440 -10.22 21.63 28.08
C LEU A 440 -9.39 22.77 27.48
N SER A 441 -8.08 22.61 27.29
CA SER A 441 -7.25 23.64 26.63
C SER A 441 -7.56 23.81 25.14
N LYS A 442 -8.08 22.77 24.47
CA LYS A 442 -8.52 22.81 23.07
C LYS A 442 -9.95 23.33 22.87
N VAL A 443 -10.77 23.36 23.93
CA VAL A 443 -12.16 23.88 23.94
C VAL A 443 -12.24 25.32 24.47
N ALA A 444 -11.20 25.80 25.15
CA ALA A 444 -11.08 27.18 25.64
C ALA A 444 -10.43 28.15 24.62
N LEU A 445 -10.30 27.73 23.35
CA LEU A 445 -9.72 28.46 22.22
C LEU A 445 -10.69 28.46 21.03
#